data_AF-A0A3M2D910-F1
#
_entry.id   AF-A0A3M2D910-F1
#
_cell.length_a   1.000
_cell.length_b   1.000
_cell.length_c   1.000
_cell.angle_alpha   90.00
_cell.angle_beta   90.00
_cell.angle_gamma   90.00
#
_symmetry.space_group_name_H-M   'P 1'
#
loop_
_entity.id
_entity.type
_entity.pdbx_description
1 polymer ?
#
loop_
_entity_poly.entity_id
_entity_poly.type
_entity_poly.pdbx_seq_one_letter_code
_entity_poly.pdbx_strand_id
1 'polypeptide(L)'
;MKKTIVVLGVCCAFLFLIVLSIDNLSQAQSQSQTITLEPGSSLRVNCPTGIRVVRRSPGQVVVNCAPGTTPTPTPSPTPPSGQLCSPDLHDPNLWHSPVHPSGCYYGHEHGDPPPKWVQSSEWMPMFGHPGNTPGENVHKHTSFKGFSLRDDGIDVYVIMHLDTNPNGHASRFHSYQLWARDTAGNISYWNLWADFGQGNNTGPNVRPSDTCGAPQSIRPIISVNFPECPISFETWYSRAGAPEWGWDLGFNVKPQYYHGPAQGQSSNPDLGAMNTWLPTGLLNDTRRIEIAWYAFRPHPTGRFYSTQFGEIVSGPNDPVCGTQRTIGNRTYTVLCLEQYIAPTMTSFAFPGNSTQRDYDVTGVILPN
;
A
#
# COMPACT_ATOMS: atom_id res chain seq x y z
N MET A 1 -78.80 -33.86 -7.78
CA MET A 1 -78.03 -32.63 -7.47
C MET A 1 -76.78 -33.02 -6.70
N LYS A 2 -75.58 -32.58 -7.17
CA LYS A 2 -74.34 -32.23 -6.43
C LYS A 2 -73.79 -33.27 -5.40
N LYS A 3 -72.52 -33.64 -5.32
CA LYS A 3 -71.24 -33.10 -5.85
C LYS A 3 -70.16 -34.20 -5.70
N THR A 4 -69.30 -34.27 -6.71
CA THR A 4 -68.03 -35.01 -6.78
C THR A 4 -66.95 -34.31 -5.95
N ILE A 5 -66.06 -35.06 -5.28
CA ILE A 5 -64.75 -34.59 -4.80
C ILE A 5 -63.68 -35.45 -5.47
N VAL A 6 -62.79 -34.77 -6.19
CA VAL A 6 -61.58 -35.30 -6.82
C VAL A 6 -60.40 -34.85 -5.95
N VAL A 7 -59.50 -35.77 -5.59
CA VAL A 7 -58.18 -35.45 -5.05
C VAL A 7 -57.15 -36.01 -6.02
N LEU A 8 -56.43 -35.11 -6.70
CA LEU A 8 -55.31 -35.44 -7.58
C LEU A 8 -54.00 -35.41 -6.77
N GLY A 9 -53.23 -36.49 -6.88
CA GLY A 9 -51.87 -36.60 -6.36
C GLY A 9 -50.87 -35.80 -7.19
N VAL A 10 -49.93 -35.15 -6.51
CA VAL A 10 -48.81 -34.42 -7.10
C VAL A 10 -47.60 -35.35 -7.18
N CYS A 11 -47.04 -35.44 -8.38
CA CYS A 11 -45.92 -36.27 -8.76
C CYS A 11 -44.59 -35.54 -8.46
N CYS A 12 -43.70 -36.15 -7.69
CA CYS A 12 -42.34 -35.66 -7.43
C CYS A 12 -41.41 -36.02 -8.61
N ALA A 13 -40.89 -35.01 -9.30
CA ALA A 13 -39.77 -35.15 -10.22
C ALA A 13 -38.50 -34.61 -9.55
N PHE A 14 -37.54 -35.49 -9.27
CA PHE A 14 -36.18 -35.15 -8.85
C PHE A 14 -35.37 -34.70 -10.08
N LEU A 15 -34.88 -33.47 -10.07
CA LEU A 15 -33.89 -32.96 -11.03
C LEU A 15 -32.50 -32.99 -10.38
N PHE A 16 -31.61 -33.84 -10.90
CA PHE A 16 -30.18 -33.81 -10.57
C PHE A 16 -29.52 -32.65 -11.34
N LEU A 17 -29.04 -31.63 -10.62
CA LEU A 17 -28.20 -30.57 -11.19
C LEU A 17 -26.73 -30.97 -11.00
N ILE A 18 -26.05 -31.27 -12.10
CA ILE A 18 -24.59 -31.44 -12.14
C ILE A 18 -23.96 -30.05 -12.22
N VAL A 19 -23.24 -29.65 -11.18
CA VAL A 19 -22.43 -28.42 -11.15
C VAL A 19 -21.11 -28.71 -11.86
N LEU A 20 -20.94 -28.19 -13.08
CA LEU A 20 -19.65 -28.11 -13.76
C LEU A 20 -18.87 -26.92 -13.19
N SER A 21 -17.78 -27.22 -12.49
CA SER A 21 -16.75 -26.25 -12.08
C SER A 21 -15.99 -25.74 -13.30
N ILE A 22 -16.02 -24.42 -13.52
CA ILE A 22 -15.26 -23.74 -14.56
C ILE A 22 -14.02 -23.14 -13.91
N ASP A 23 -12.87 -23.79 -14.07
CA ASP A 23 -11.56 -23.24 -13.71
C ASP A 23 -11.16 -22.16 -14.72
N ASN A 24 -11.20 -20.89 -14.32
CA ASN A 24 -10.66 -19.79 -15.12
C ASN A 24 -9.15 -19.64 -14.87
N LEU A 25 -8.34 -20.44 -15.58
CA LEU A 25 -6.93 -20.10 -15.80
C LEU A 25 -6.84 -18.90 -16.75
N SER A 26 -6.42 -17.75 -16.24
CA SER A 26 -5.96 -16.62 -17.06
C SER A 26 -4.62 -16.98 -17.71
N GLN A 27 -4.68 -17.71 -18.83
CA GLN A 27 -3.56 -17.75 -19.76
C GLN A 27 -3.54 -16.43 -20.53
N ALA A 28 -2.38 -15.78 -20.59
CA ALA A 28 -2.12 -14.71 -21.54
C ALA A 28 -2.25 -15.28 -22.96
N GLN A 29 -3.47 -15.26 -23.51
CA GLN A 29 -3.72 -15.67 -24.89
C GLN A 29 -3.08 -14.63 -25.81
N SER A 30 -1.98 -15.03 -26.44
CA SER A 30 -1.48 -14.38 -27.66
C SER A 30 -2.58 -14.41 -28.72
N GLN A 31 -3.33 -13.31 -28.86
CA GLN A 31 -4.31 -13.17 -29.93
C GLN A 31 -3.57 -13.06 -31.26
N SER A 32 -3.64 -14.12 -32.08
CA SER A 32 -3.19 -14.06 -33.47
C SER A 32 -4.31 -13.49 -34.35
N GLN A 33 -4.02 -12.44 -35.10
CA GLN A 33 -4.92 -11.92 -36.13
C GLN A 33 -4.48 -12.40 -37.51
N THR A 34 -5.44 -12.79 -38.35
CA THR A 34 -5.21 -13.15 -39.76
C THR A 34 -5.78 -12.05 -40.65
N ILE A 35 -4.96 -11.52 -41.56
CA ILE A 35 -5.35 -10.49 -42.52
C ILE A 35 -5.07 -11.02 -43.92
N THR A 36 -6.07 -10.98 -44.81
CA THR A 36 -5.94 -11.31 -46.24
C THR A 36 -5.77 -10.01 -47.02
N LEU A 37 -4.78 -9.98 -47.91
CA LEU A 37 -4.46 -8.81 -48.74
C LEU A 37 -4.85 -9.07 -50.20
N GLU A 38 -5.55 -8.12 -50.82
CA GLU A 38 -5.84 -8.13 -52.25
C GLU A 38 -4.58 -7.80 -53.08
N PRO A 39 -4.50 -8.23 -54.36
CA PRO A 39 -3.37 -7.91 -55.23
C PRO A 39 -3.09 -6.40 -55.28
N GLY A 40 -1.85 -6.00 -54.99
CA GLY A 40 -1.40 -4.59 -54.99
C GLY A 40 -1.61 -3.84 -53.66
N SER A 41 -2.22 -4.46 -52.64
CA SER A 41 -2.33 -3.87 -51.31
C SER A 41 -1.08 -4.10 -50.44
N SER A 42 -0.92 -3.31 -49.37
CA SER A 42 0.17 -3.44 -48.42
C SER A 42 -0.32 -3.33 -46.97
N LEU A 43 0.33 -4.03 -46.04
CA LEU A 43 0.04 -3.99 -44.61
C LEU A 43 1.24 -3.37 -43.87
N ARG A 44 0.99 -2.37 -43.03
CA ARG A 44 2.00 -1.80 -42.14
C ARG A 44 1.83 -2.37 -40.73
N VAL A 45 2.83 -3.10 -40.25
CA VAL A 45 2.88 -3.63 -38.88
C VAL A 45 3.87 -2.79 -38.08
N ASN A 46 3.47 -2.32 -36.90
CA ASN A 46 4.34 -1.59 -35.99
C ASN A 46 4.63 -2.46 -34.76
N CYS A 47 5.88 -2.86 -34.57
CA CYS A 47 6.34 -3.60 -33.40
C CYS A 47 7.37 -2.76 -32.64
N PRO A 48 7.17 -2.47 -31.34
CA PRO A 48 8.08 -1.63 -30.57
C PRO A 48 9.47 -2.24 -30.36
N THR A 49 9.60 -3.56 -30.53
CA THR A 49 10.79 -4.36 -30.20
C THR A 49 11.49 -4.94 -31.43
N GLY A 50 10.92 -4.76 -32.63
CA GLY A 50 11.39 -5.36 -33.88
C GLY A 50 10.40 -6.38 -34.46
N ILE A 51 10.55 -6.70 -35.75
CA ILE A 51 9.65 -7.56 -36.50
C ILE A 51 10.40 -8.81 -36.99
N ARG A 52 9.83 -10.00 -36.75
CA ARG A 52 10.28 -11.27 -37.32
C ARG A 52 9.22 -11.79 -38.29
N VAL A 53 9.58 -11.85 -39.58
CA VAL A 53 8.71 -12.38 -40.64
C VAL A 53 9.11 -13.82 -40.95
N VAL A 54 8.16 -14.75 -40.88
CA VAL A 54 8.33 -16.17 -41.23
C VAL A 54 7.39 -16.52 -42.37
N ARG A 55 7.93 -16.87 -43.53
CA ARG A 55 7.12 -17.36 -44.65
C ARG A 55 6.70 -18.80 -44.37
N ARG A 56 5.40 -19.09 -44.34
CA ARG A 56 4.89 -20.45 -44.13
C ARG A 56 4.67 -21.21 -45.43
N SER A 57 4.18 -20.51 -46.46
CA SER A 57 3.89 -21.07 -47.78
C SER A 57 3.91 -19.98 -48.85
N PRO A 58 3.82 -20.33 -50.15
CA PRO A 58 3.57 -19.35 -51.19
C PRO A 58 2.28 -18.57 -50.89
N GLY A 59 2.37 -17.24 -50.73
CA GLY A 59 1.23 -16.38 -50.42
C GLY A 59 0.92 -16.19 -48.93
N GLN A 60 1.61 -16.87 -48.01
CA GLN A 60 1.38 -16.72 -46.56
C GLN A 60 2.65 -16.37 -45.78
N VAL A 61 2.57 -15.31 -44.98
CA VAL A 61 3.62 -14.91 -44.02
C VAL A 61 3.02 -14.76 -42.63
N VAL A 62 3.80 -15.11 -41.62
CA VAL A 62 3.50 -14.85 -40.21
C VAL A 62 4.46 -13.77 -39.73
N VAL A 63 3.90 -12.71 -39.16
CA VAL A 63 4.66 -11.59 -38.61
C VAL A 63 4.57 -11.64 -37.09
N ASN A 64 5.71 -11.79 -36.41
CA ASN A 64 5.79 -11.77 -34.95
C ASN A 64 6.58 -10.55 -34.50
N CYS A 65 6.15 -9.86 -33.44
CA CYS A 65 7.02 -8.90 -32.79
C CYS A 65 8.14 -9.67 -32.06
N ALA A 66 9.39 -9.27 -32.26
CA ALA A 66 10.51 -9.87 -31.57
C ALA A 66 10.36 -9.63 -30.05
N PRO A 67 10.79 -10.55 -29.17
CA PRO A 67 10.99 -10.21 -27.77
C PRO A 67 11.95 -9.02 -27.74
N GLY A 68 11.60 -7.96 -26.99
CA GLY A 68 12.53 -6.85 -26.80
C GLY A 68 13.85 -7.40 -26.29
N THR A 69 14.97 -7.04 -26.93
CA THR A 69 16.27 -7.17 -26.29
C THR A 69 16.23 -6.21 -25.12
N THR A 70 15.80 -6.69 -23.95
CA THR A 70 16.08 -6.00 -22.69
C THR A 70 17.59 -5.78 -22.70
N PRO A 71 18.10 -4.54 -22.66
CA PRO A 71 19.53 -4.33 -22.53
C PRO A 71 19.97 -5.18 -21.35
N THR A 72 20.84 -6.15 -21.60
CA THR A 72 21.47 -6.90 -20.52
C THR A 72 22.22 -5.85 -19.72
N PRO A 73 21.84 -5.58 -18.45
CA PRO A 73 22.54 -4.58 -17.68
C PRO A 73 24.01 -5.03 -17.64
N THR A 74 24.91 -4.20 -18.14
CA THR A 74 26.32 -4.33 -17.81
C THR A 74 26.37 -4.42 -16.29
N PRO A 75 26.94 -5.48 -15.69
CA PRO A 75 26.99 -5.59 -14.24
C PRO A 75 27.71 -4.36 -13.73
N SER A 76 26.95 -3.47 -13.08
CA SER A 76 27.55 -2.38 -12.32
C SER A 76 28.42 -3.05 -11.25
N PRO A 77 29.67 -2.61 -11.05
CA PRO A 77 30.53 -3.21 -10.03
C PRO A 77 29.75 -3.28 -8.72
N THR A 78 29.61 -4.48 -8.16
CA THR A 78 28.98 -4.64 -6.86
C THR A 78 29.74 -3.73 -5.89
N PRO A 79 29.06 -2.80 -5.21
CA PRO A 79 29.68 -1.96 -4.19
C PRO A 79 30.57 -2.80 -3.28
N PRO A 80 31.72 -2.29 -2.81
CA PRO A 80 32.30 -2.82 -1.59
C PRO A 80 31.20 -2.87 -0.52
N SER A 81 31.04 -4.02 0.13
CA SER A 81 30.02 -4.21 1.18
C SER A 81 30.09 -3.07 2.19
N GLY A 82 28.99 -2.35 2.38
CA GLY A 82 28.85 -1.29 3.39
C GLY A 82 29.30 0.11 2.97
N GLN A 83 29.68 0.37 1.72
CA GLN A 83 29.95 1.74 1.28
C GLN A 83 28.66 2.56 1.16
N LEU A 84 28.47 3.51 2.08
CA LEU A 84 27.38 4.47 2.02
C LEU A 84 27.56 5.49 0.88
N CYS A 85 26.45 5.90 0.28
CA CYS A 85 26.41 7.01 -0.65
C CYS A 85 26.66 8.34 0.06
N SER A 86 27.24 9.31 -0.67
CA SER A 86 27.24 10.70 -0.21
C SER A 86 25.80 11.17 0.00
N PRO A 87 25.49 11.91 1.07
CA PRO A 87 24.16 12.52 1.27
C PRO A 87 23.71 13.36 0.07
N ASP A 88 24.64 13.98 -0.67
CA ASP A 88 24.32 14.79 -1.85
C ASP A 88 23.72 13.97 -3.02
N LEU A 89 23.87 12.65 -3.00
CA LEU A 89 23.30 11.73 -4.00
C LEU A 89 21.90 11.25 -3.62
N HIS A 90 21.40 11.67 -2.44
CA HIS A 90 20.12 11.27 -1.88
C HIS A 90 19.14 12.43 -1.91
N ASP A 91 18.05 12.27 -2.68
CA ASP A 91 16.88 13.15 -2.57
C ASP A 91 15.84 12.46 -1.69
N PRO A 92 15.57 12.96 -0.46
CA PRO A 92 14.64 12.34 0.46
C PRO A 92 13.18 12.44 0.01
N ASN A 93 12.86 13.15 -1.08
CA ASN A 93 11.51 13.29 -1.61
C ASN A 93 11.22 12.34 -2.76
N LEU A 94 12.24 11.75 -3.37
CA LEU A 94 12.10 10.88 -4.54
C LEU A 94 12.37 9.42 -4.18
N TRP A 95 11.64 8.52 -4.84
CA TRP A 95 11.96 7.10 -4.73
C TRP A 95 13.26 6.81 -5.47
N HIS A 96 14.09 5.95 -4.87
CA HIS A 96 15.28 5.42 -5.50
C HIS A 96 15.45 3.94 -5.11
N SER A 97 16.26 3.22 -5.87
CA SER A 97 16.61 1.83 -5.55
C SER A 97 17.57 1.76 -4.35
N PRO A 98 17.73 0.59 -3.70
CA PRO A 98 18.66 0.42 -2.57
C PRO A 98 20.11 0.80 -2.86
N VAL A 99 20.53 0.57 -4.10
CA VAL A 99 21.88 0.84 -4.60
C VAL A 99 21.80 1.98 -5.61
N HIS A 100 22.59 3.04 -5.38
CA HIS A 100 22.76 4.11 -6.37
C HIS A 100 23.49 3.57 -7.61
N PRO A 101 23.23 4.09 -8.83
CA PRO A 101 23.91 3.64 -10.05
C PRO A 101 25.45 3.64 -9.99
N SER A 102 26.07 4.45 -9.13
CA SER A 102 27.52 4.45 -8.92
C SER A 102 28.05 3.28 -8.07
N GLY A 103 27.17 2.42 -7.57
CA GLY A 103 27.55 1.29 -6.72
C GLY A 103 27.83 1.69 -5.28
N CYS A 104 27.00 2.53 -4.65
CA CYS A 104 26.98 2.74 -3.20
C CYS A 104 25.59 2.45 -2.64
N TYR A 105 25.49 2.19 -1.34
CA TYR A 105 24.23 1.94 -0.65
C TYR A 105 23.67 3.21 -0.02
N TYR A 106 22.37 3.40 -0.11
CA TYR A 106 21.71 4.53 0.53
C TYR A 106 21.47 4.36 2.03
N GLY A 107 21.79 3.23 2.63
CA GLY A 107 21.79 3.09 4.09
C GLY A 107 20.42 2.91 4.77
N HIS A 108 19.33 2.85 4.02
CA HIS A 108 17.96 2.86 4.58
C HIS A 108 17.01 1.96 3.79
N GLU A 109 15.82 1.73 4.33
CA GLU A 109 14.84 0.78 3.82
C GLU A 109 14.06 1.31 2.60
N HIS A 110 13.63 0.40 1.73
CA HIS A 110 12.86 0.68 0.52
C HIS A 110 11.54 -0.11 0.51
N GLY A 111 10.56 0.36 -0.25
CA GLY A 111 9.41 -0.44 -0.67
C GLY A 111 9.30 -0.44 -2.19
N ASP A 112 8.11 -0.70 -2.71
CA ASP A 112 7.90 -0.77 -4.15
C ASP A 112 8.18 0.59 -4.84
N PRO A 113 8.76 0.59 -6.05
CA PRO A 113 8.80 1.80 -6.86
C PRO A 113 7.38 2.28 -7.17
N PRO A 114 7.11 3.60 -7.15
CA PRO A 114 5.83 4.14 -7.60
C PRO A 114 5.50 3.66 -9.02
N PRO A 115 4.31 3.08 -9.26
CA PRO A 115 3.89 2.70 -10.61
C PRO A 115 3.84 3.90 -11.56
N LYS A 116 4.04 3.67 -12.86
CA LYS A 116 3.98 4.75 -13.87
C LYS A 116 2.70 5.57 -13.83
N TRP A 117 1.57 4.94 -13.54
CA TRP A 117 0.28 5.62 -13.47
C TRP A 117 0.17 6.56 -12.25
N VAL A 118 0.89 6.28 -11.16
CA VAL A 118 1.03 7.18 -10.01
C VAL A 118 1.96 8.33 -10.37
N GLN A 119 3.11 8.04 -10.99
CA GLN A 119 4.08 9.05 -11.43
C GLN A 119 3.53 9.99 -12.51
N SER A 120 2.52 9.56 -13.28
CA SER A 120 1.82 10.39 -14.25
C SER A 120 0.55 11.05 -13.71
N SER A 121 0.18 10.77 -12.45
CA SER A 121 -0.96 11.42 -11.82
C SER A 121 -0.60 12.86 -11.45
N GLU A 122 -1.62 13.69 -11.24
CA GLU A 122 -1.39 15.07 -10.78
C GLU A 122 -0.89 15.15 -9.32
N TRP A 123 -1.08 14.07 -8.54
CA TRP A 123 -0.59 13.95 -7.17
C TRP A 123 0.69 13.11 -7.16
N MET A 124 1.81 13.79 -7.36
CA MET A 124 3.12 13.14 -7.33
C MET A 124 3.39 12.50 -5.96
N PRO A 125 3.93 11.27 -5.91
CA PRO A 125 4.28 10.62 -4.66
C PRO A 125 5.48 11.32 -4.02
N MET A 126 5.35 11.75 -2.76
CA MET A 126 6.42 12.42 -2.03
C MET A 126 6.64 11.78 -0.66
N PHE A 127 7.88 11.48 -0.30
CA PHE A 127 8.20 10.99 1.06
C PHE A 127 8.36 12.12 2.09
N GLY A 128 8.45 13.36 1.63
CA GLY A 128 8.21 14.56 2.42
C GLY A 128 6.97 15.26 1.88
N HIS A 129 5.88 15.33 2.64
CA HIS A 129 4.65 15.99 2.20
C HIS A 129 4.04 16.89 3.28
N PRO A 130 3.18 17.86 2.90
CA PRO A 130 2.57 18.79 3.85
C PRO A 130 1.77 18.11 4.94
N GLY A 131 1.21 16.93 4.64
CA GLY A 131 0.42 16.10 5.55
C GLY A 131 1.23 15.21 6.49
N ASN A 132 2.54 15.35 6.60
CA ASN A 132 3.34 14.55 7.52
C ASN A 132 2.93 14.77 8.99
N THR A 133 2.99 13.72 9.81
CA THR A 133 2.83 13.92 11.26
C THR A 133 4.09 14.56 11.85
N PRO A 134 3.98 15.37 12.93
CA PRO A 134 5.15 15.94 13.58
C PRO A 134 6.13 14.84 14.04
N GLY A 135 7.42 14.99 13.71
CA GLY A 135 8.46 14.03 14.13
C GLY A 135 8.61 12.79 13.26
N GLU A 136 7.64 12.48 12.41
CA GLU A 136 7.57 11.27 11.57
C GLU A 136 8.76 11.10 10.61
N ASN A 137 9.41 12.21 10.24
CA ASN A 137 10.55 12.21 9.32
C ASN A 137 11.90 12.36 10.00
N VAL A 138 11.92 12.49 11.34
CA VAL A 138 13.17 12.77 12.08
C VAL A 138 14.00 11.50 12.24
N HIS A 139 13.37 10.33 12.34
CA HIS A 139 14.03 9.03 12.46
C HIS A 139 13.33 8.01 11.54
N LYS A 140 13.63 8.09 10.24
CA LYS A 140 13.00 7.25 9.21
C LYS A 140 13.56 5.84 9.25
N HIS A 141 12.94 4.98 10.04
CA HIS A 141 13.33 3.57 10.08
C HIS A 141 12.36 2.66 9.33
N THR A 142 11.10 3.08 9.12
CA THR A 142 10.07 2.22 8.51
C THR A 142 8.93 3.02 7.90
N SER A 143 9.20 4.14 7.24
CA SER A 143 8.16 4.58 6.30
C SER A 143 7.93 3.38 5.38
N PHE A 144 6.70 2.89 5.35
CA PHE A 144 6.26 1.85 4.47
C PHE A 144 6.33 2.48 3.07
N LYS A 145 7.55 2.46 2.49
CA LYS A 145 7.97 3.33 1.38
C LYS A 145 7.44 2.78 0.06
N GLY A 146 6.15 2.91 -0.16
CA GLY A 146 5.51 2.39 -1.35
C GLY A 146 5.14 0.92 -1.23
N PHE A 147 3.87 0.63 -1.41
CA PHE A 147 3.37 -0.73 -1.52
C PHE A 147 2.24 -0.76 -2.53
N SER A 148 2.38 -1.65 -3.50
CA SER A 148 1.43 -1.86 -4.57
C SER A 148 0.55 -3.06 -4.25
N LEU A 149 -0.75 -2.93 -4.43
CA LEU A 149 -1.71 -4.03 -4.32
C LEU A 149 -2.58 -4.04 -5.57
N ARG A 150 -3.18 -5.18 -5.87
CA ARG A 150 -4.19 -5.28 -6.91
C ARG A 150 -5.23 -6.29 -6.48
N ASP A 151 -6.49 -5.89 -6.60
CA ASP A 151 -7.63 -6.76 -6.37
C ASP A 151 -8.81 -6.30 -7.21
N ASP A 152 -9.61 -7.23 -7.71
CA ASP A 152 -10.80 -6.99 -8.56
C ASP A 152 -10.60 -5.92 -9.67
N GLY A 153 -9.41 -5.91 -10.28
CA GLY A 153 -9.07 -4.94 -11.34
C GLY A 153 -8.76 -3.52 -10.87
N ILE A 154 -8.81 -3.25 -9.58
CA ILE A 154 -8.34 -2.00 -8.95
C ILE A 154 -6.86 -2.17 -8.58
N ASP A 155 -6.01 -1.27 -9.08
CA ASP A 155 -4.61 -1.19 -8.66
C ASP A 155 -4.48 -0.11 -7.57
N VAL A 156 -3.82 -0.43 -6.46
CA VAL A 156 -3.59 0.51 -5.37
C VAL A 156 -2.09 0.69 -5.17
N TYR A 157 -1.66 1.90 -4.88
CA TYR A 157 -0.32 2.21 -4.39
C TYR A 157 -0.45 3.06 -3.14
N VAL A 158 0.27 2.70 -2.07
CA VAL A 158 0.23 3.43 -0.81
C VAL A 158 1.63 3.71 -0.31
N ILE A 159 1.83 4.92 0.16
CA ILE A 159 2.97 5.31 0.98
C ILE A 159 2.42 5.58 2.36
N MET A 160 2.88 4.85 3.36
CA MET A 160 2.54 5.13 4.75
C MET A 160 3.79 5.48 5.51
N HIS A 161 3.74 6.54 6.29
CA HIS A 161 4.85 6.95 7.11
C HIS A 161 4.67 6.36 8.50
N LEU A 162 4.93 5.06 8.64
CA LEU A 162 4.96 4.42 9.95
C LEU A 162 6.29 4.71 10.64
N ASP A 163 6.22 5.34 11.80
CA ASP A 163 7.36 5.39 12.68
C ASP A 163 7.30 4.15 13.57
N THR A 164 8.19 3.21 13.32
CA THR A 164 8.25 1.98 14.09
C THR A 164 9.47 1.89 15.00
N ASN A 165 10.05 3.04 15.33
CA ASN A 165 10.93 3.12 16.48
C ASN A 165 10.10 3.28 17.77
N PRO A 166 10.73 3.20 18.97
CA PRO A 166 10.04 3.36 20.24
C PRO A 166 9.21 4.65 20.41
N ASN A 167 9.61 5.75 19.78
CA ASN A 167 8.84 7.00 19.79
C ASN A 167 7.63 6.94 18.87
N GLY A 168 7.78 6.33 17.69
CA GLY A 168 6.69 6.07 16.78
C GLY A 168 5.61 5.18 17.37
N HIS A 169 6.02 4.15 18.12
CA HIS A 169 5.11 3.31 18.91
C HIS A 169 4.29 4.09 19.94
N ALA A 170 4.79 5.23 20.41
CA ALA A 170 4.06 6.12 21.32
C ALA A 170 3.19 7.17 20.58
N SER A 171 3.22 7.20 19.25
CA SER A 171 2.50 8.17 18.43
C SER A 171 1.18 7.60 17.90
N ARG A 172 0.10 8.35 18.12
CA ARG A 172 -1.26 7.93 17.78
C ARG A 172 -1.55 7.97 16.29
N PHE A 173 -1.03 9.00 15.61
CA PHE A 173 -1.33 9.27 14.21
C PHE A 173 -0.10 9.02 13.36
N HIS A 174 -0.33 8.47 12.18
CA HIS A 174 0.70 8.29 11.14
C HIS A 174 0.12 8.68 9.79
N SER A 175 0.85 9.46 9.01
CA SER A 175 0.39 9.95 7.73
C SER A 175 0.46 8.87 6.66
N TYR A 176 -0.42 8.97 5.66
CA TYR A 176 -0.36 8.17 4.46
C TYR A 176 -0.80 8.97 3.24
N GLN A 177 -0.24 8.59 2.10
CA GLN A 177 -0.75 8.93 0.78
C GLN A 177 -1.14 7.62 0.08
N LEU A 178 -2.32 7.61 -0.53
CA LEU A 178 -2.82 6.43 -1.23
C LEU A 178 -3.40 6.84 -2.57
N TRP A 179 -3.05 6.07 -3.60
CA TRP A 179 -3.61 6.18 -4.94
C TRP A 179 -4.33 4.89 -5.28
N ALA A 180 -5.51 4.98 -5.89
CA ALA A 180 -6.23 3.82 -6.41
C ALA A 180 -6.65 4.08 -7.86
N ARG A 181 -6.24 3.20 -8.77
CA ARG A 181 -6.68 3.19 -10.16
C ARG A 181 -7.79 2.18 -10.33
N ASP A 182 -8.99 2.66 -10.64
CA ASP A 182 -10.15 1.79 -10.83
C ASP A 182 -10.15 1.07 -12.20
N THR A 183 -11.16 0.24 -12.42
CA THR A 183 -11.32 -0.54 -13.66
C THR A 183 -11.61 0.30 -14.90
N ALA A 184 -12.05 1.56 -14.72
CA ALA A 184 -12.19 2.54 -15.80
C ALA A 184 -10.87 3.28 -16.10
N GLY A 185 -9.83 3.05 -15.29
CA GLY A 185 -8.52 3.69 -15.41
C GLY A 185 -8.43 5.05 -14.72
N ASN A 186 -9.47 5.48 -14.00
CA ASN A 186 -9.44 6.73 -13.24
C ASN A 186 -8.64 6.56 -11.96
N ILE A 187 -7.91 7.59 -11.56
CA ILE A 187 -7.05 7.57 -10.37
C ILE A 187 -7.70 8.39 -9.27
N SER A 188 -7.96 7.76 -8.14
CA SER A 188 -8.34 8.37 -6.86
C SER A 188 -7.10 8.61 -5.98
N TYR A 189 -7.17 9.60 -5.10
CA TYR A 189 -6.08 10.03 -4.22
C TYR A 189 -6.58 10.42 -2.83
N TRP A 190 -5.89 9.90 -1.81
CA TRP A 190 -6.10 10.20 -0.40
C TRP A 190 -4.79 10.65 0.26
N ASN A 191 -4.85 11.68 1.10
CA ASN A 191 -3.75 12.20 1.92
C ASN A 191 -4.26 12.52 3.31
N LEU A 192 -4.04 11.60 4.26
CA LEU A 192 -4.73 11.57 5.55
C LEU A 192 -3.83 11.01 6.65
N TRP A 193 -4.29 11.06 7.90
CA TRP A 193 -3.68 10.37 9.02
C TRP A 193 -4.47 9.11 9.40
N ALA A 194 -3.76 8.00 9.52
CA ALA A 194 -4.27 6.79 10.16
C ALA A 194 -4.30 6.97 11.68
N ASP A 195 -5.45 6.66 12.30
CA ASP A 195 -5.66 6.78 13.74
C ASP A 195 -5.48 5.42 14.44
N PHE A 196 -4.48 5.29 15.30
CA PHE A 196 -4.23 4.08 16.10
C PHE A 196 -4.71 4.18 17.55
N GLY A 197 -5.45 5.23 17.91
CA GLY A 197 -5.97 5.46 19.26
C GLY A 197 -7.49 5.38 19.37
N GLN A 198 -8.00 5.44 20.60
CA GLN A 198 -9.44 5.49 20.90
C GLN A 198 -9.81 6.72 21.72
N GLY A 199 -11.04 7.19 21.51
CA GLY A 199 -11.61 8.32 22.26
C GLY A 199 -10.69 9.55 22.25
N ASN A 200 -10.57 10.19 23.41
CA ASN A 200 -9.73 11.36 23.62
C ASN A 200 -8.34 10.99 24.17
N ASN A 201 -7.83 9.78 23.91
CA ASN A 201 -6.49 9.41 24.37
C ASN A 201 -5.42 10.09 23.52
N THR A 202 -4.34 10.52 24.17
CA THR A 202 -3.17 11.10 23.50
C THR A 202 -2.43 10.08 22.64
N GLY A 203 -2.24 8.89 23.19
CA GLY A 203 -1.41 7.85 22.62
C GLY A 203 -2.20 6.83 21.80
N PRO A 204 -1.49 5.96 21.07
CA PRO A 204 -2.07 4.82 20.41
C PRO A 204 -2.51 3.75 21.42
N ASN A 205 -3.30 2.80 20.93
CA ASN A 205 -3.62 1.57 21.63
C ASN A 205 -2.50 0.53 21.46
N VAL A 206 -1.38 0.73 22.15
CA VAL A 206 -0.29 -0.26 22.22
C VAL A 206 -0.70 -1.39 23.15
N ARG A 207 -0.51 -2.64 22.72
CA ARG A 207 -0.80 -3.80 23.58
C ARG A 207 0.18 -3.87 24.76
N PRO A 208 -0.30 -4.18 25.98
CA PRO A 208 0.58 -4.36 27.12
C PRO A 208 1.45 -5.62 26.98
N SER A 209 2.66 -5.56 27.56
CA SER A 209 3.69 -6.59 27.41
C SER A 209 3.36 -7.91 28.11
N ASP A 210 2.47 -7.89 29.09
CA ASP A 210 1.97 -9.07 29.82
C ASP A 210 1.21 -10.08 28.93
N THR A 211 0.77 -9.66 27.74
CA THR A 211 0.09 -10.52 26.77
C THR A 211 1.03 -11.16 25.75
N CYS A 212 2.30 -10.72 25.67
CA CYS A 212 3.29 -11.12 24.64
C CYS A 212 2.69 -11.36 23.23
N GLY A 213 1.81 -10.46 22.79
CA GLY A 213 1.23 -10.52 21.45
C GLY A 213 0.12 -11.55 21.25
N ALA A 214 -0.53 -12.06 22.30
CA ALA A 214 -1.71 -12.90 22.16
C ALA A 214 -2.73 -12.24 21.19
N PRO A 215 -3.26 -12.97 20.19
CA PRO A 215 -4.17 -12.40 19.20
C PRO A 215 -5.42 -11.84 19.88
N GLN A 216 -5.72 -10.56 19.65
CA GLN A 216 -6.97 -9.93 20.09
C GLN A 216 -7.67 -9.30 18.89
N SER A 217 -9.01 -9.38 18.89
CA SER A 217 -9.90 -8.81 17.87
C SER A 217 -10.14 -7.30 18.04
N ILE A 218 -9.55 -6.68 19.06
CA ILE A 218 -9.76 -5.26 19.37
C ILE A 218 -8.93 -4.39 18.42
N ARG A 219 -9.60 -3.51 17.67
CA ARG A 219 -9.04 -2.49 16.78
C ARG A 219 -9.52 -1.09 17.21
N PRO A 220 -8.76 0.01 17.00
CA PRO A 220 -7.37 0.05 16.53
C PRO A 220 -6.38 -0.54 17.52
N ILE A 221 -5.21 -0.94 17.01
CA ILE A 221 -4.16 -1.55 17.82
C ILE A 221 -2.77 -1.38 17.21
N ILE A 222 -1.76 -1.30 18.07
CA ILE A 222 -0.35 -1.54 17.73
C ILE A 222 0.14 -2.69 18.61
N SER A 223 0.59 -3.78 17.99
CA SER A 223 1.18 -4.92 18.66
C SER A 223 2.67 -4.93 18.38
N VAL A 224 3.47 -4.37 19.29
CA VAL A 224 4.93 -4.28 19.19
C VAL A 224 5.62 -5.47 19.87
N ASN A 225 6.92 -5.65 19.63
CA ASN A 225 7.71 -6.66 20.33
C ASN A 225 8.33 -6.07 21.60
N PHE A 226 8.20 -6.77 22.72
CA PHE A 226 8.86 -6.41 23.98
C PHE A 226 10.10 -7.29 24.21
N PRO A 227 11.15 -6.80 24.90
CA PRO A 227 12.37 -7.58 25.13
C PRO A 227 12.13 -8.93 25.83
N GLU A 228 11.11 -9.00 26.69
CA GLU A 228 10.70 -10.19 27.42
C GLU A 228 9.89 -11.22 26.60
N CYS A 229 9.47 -10.87 25.39
CA CYS A 229 8.56 -11.68 24.57
C CYS A 229 9.26 -12.34 23.37
N PRO A 230 8.76 -13.51 22.90
CA PRO A 230 9.17 -14.06 21.63
C PRO A 230 8.93 -13.06 20.49
N ILE A 231 9.94 -12.94 19.63
CA ILE A 231 9.91 -12.12 18.43
C ILE A 231 8.78 -12.57 17.50
N SER A 232 7.86 -11.66 17.17
CA SER A 232 6.66 -11.88 16.35
C SER A 232 6.40 -10.71 15.39
N PHE A 233 5.53 -10.91 14.39
CA PHE A 233 5.13 -9.82 13.48
C PHE A 233 4.53 -8.67 14.27
N GLU A 234 5.12 -7.49 14.12
CA GLU A 234 4.52 -6.30 14.64
C GLU A 234 3.32 -5.91 13.77
N THR A 235 2.20 -5.65 14.43
CA THR A 235 0.90 -5.54 13.77
C THR A 235 0.20 -4.25 14.14
N TRP A 236 -0.18 -3.48 13.13
CA TRP A 236 -0.81 -2.17 13.22
C TRP A 236 -2.15 -2.24 12.53
N TYR A 237 -3.24 -1.93 13.23
CA TYR A 237 -4.54 -1.73 12.60
C TYR A 237 -5.08 -0.37 13.03
N SER A 238 -5.32 0.50 12.05
CA SER A 238 -5.96 1.78 12.29
C SER A 238 -7.43 1.57 12.65
N ARG A 239 -8.05 2.64 13.15
CA ARG A 239 -9.47 2.65 13.47
C ARG A 239 -10.25 2.54 12.17
N ALA A 240 -11.11 1.53 12.10
CA ALA A 240 -11.98 1.35 10.93
C ALA A 240 -12.89 2.57 10.75
N GLY A 241 -12.98 3.06 9.52
CA GLY A 241 -13.76 4.25 9.17
C GLY A 241 -13.32 5.52 9.91
N ALA A 242 -12.01 5.70 10.13
CA ALA A 242 -11.45 6.94 10.66
C ALA A 242 -10.49 7.57 9.64
N PRO A 243 -10.97 8.53 8.81
CA PRO A 243 -12.34 9.06 8.74
C PRO A 243 -13.34 8.10 8.05
N GLU A 244 -14.64 8.40 8.18
CA GLU A 244 -15.73 7.53 7.68
C GLU A 244 -15.58 7.19 6.19
N TRP A 245 -15.12 8.13 5.37
CA TRP A 245 -14.89 7.95 3.94
C TRP A 245 -13.48 7.44 3.58
N GLY A 246 -12.61 7.29 4.58
CA GLY A 246 -11.22 6.89 4.43
C GLY A 246 -11.02 5.38 4.34
N TRP A 247 -9.75 5.00 4.22
CA TRP A 247 -9.32 3.61 4.16
C TRP A 247 -9.21 3.00 5.56
N ASP A 248 -9.66 1.75 5.69
CA ASP A 248 -9.28 0.89 6.81
C ASP A 248 -7.88 0.37 6.51
N LEU A 249 -6.93 0.55 7.44
CA LEU A 249 -5.54 0.26 7.18
C LEU A 249 -4.97 -0.72 8.21
N GLY A 250 -4.29 -1.75 7.71
CA GLY A 250 -3.64 -2.79 8.47
C GLY A 250 -2.25 -3.06 7.91
N PHE A 251 -1.24 -3.13 8.80
CA PHE A 251 0.15 -3.35 8.44
C PHE A 251 0.74 -4.37 9.38
N ASN A 252 1.46 -5.32 8.82
CA ASN A 252 2.21 -6.30 9.59
C ASN A 252 3.63 -6.27 9.06
N VAL A 253 4.59 -6.11 9.94
CA VAL A 253 6.00 -5.98 9.61
C VAL A 253 6.77 -7.02 10.40
N LYS A 254 7.67 -7.74 9.72
CA LYS A 254 8.54 -8.69 10.40
C LYS A 254 9.23 -7.91 11.51
N PRO A 255 9.31 -8.51 12.72
CA PRO A 255 9.74 -7.84 13.93
C PRO A 255 10.94 -6.92 13.70
N GLN A 256 10.83 -5.73 14.26
CA GLN A 256 11.49 -4.52 13.80
C GLN A 256 12.85 -4.28 14.41
N TYR A 257 13.60 -3.37 13.82
CA TYR A 257 14.85 -2.80 14.30
C TYR A 257 15.00 -2.69 15.82
N TYR A 258 13.97 -2.24 16.55
CA TYR A 258 14.00 -2.08 18.00
C TYR A 258 12.78 -2.69 18.70
N HIS A 259 12.95 -3.08 19.96
CA HIS A 259 11.85 -3.42 20.84
C HIS A 259 11.01 -2.18 21.19
N GLY A 260 9.71 -2.37 21.37
CA GLY A 260 8.81 -1.36 21.91
C GLY A 260 8.97 -1.17 23.43
N PRO A 261 8.41 -0.08 23.98
CA PRO A 261 8.57 0.25 25.40
C PRO A 261 7.71 -0.65 26.30
N ALA A 262 8.32 -1.51 27.11
CA ALA A 262 7.61 -2.34 28.10
C ALA A 262 6.89 -1.49 29.16
N GLN A 263 5.86 -2.06 29.81
CA GLN A 263 5.18 -1.40 30.93
C GLN A 263 6.14 -1.26 32.12
N GLY A 264 6.68 -0.05 32.32
CA GLY A 264 7.64 0.24 33.39
C GLY A 264 9.11 0.10 33.02
N GLN A 265 9.44 -0.27 31.78
CA GLN A 265 10.80 -0.18 31.22
C GLN A 265 10.73 0.36 29.80
N SER A 266 11.29 1.54 29.54
CA SER A 266 11.31 2.10 28.19
C SER A 266 12.63 1.80 27.49
N SER A 267 12.58 1.33 26.24
CA SER A 267 13.36 1.98 25.20
C SER A 267 12.92 3.45 25.20
N ASN A 268 13.80 4.37 25.62
CA ASN A 268 13.43 5.75 25.92
C ASN A 268 12.65 6.37 24.74
N PRO A 269 11.39 6.81 24.91
CA PRO A 269 10.63 7.43 23.83
C PRO A 269 11.19 8.80 23.44
N ASP A 270 12.17 9.33 24.19
CA ASP A 270 12.94 10.49 23.79
C ASP A 270 13.73 10.22 22.50
N LEU A 271 13.41 11.01 21.47
CA LEU A 271 14.11 11.02 20.18
C LEU A 271 15.62 11.28 20.31
N GLY A 272 16.06 12.00 21.35
CA GLY A 272 17.47 12.23 21.62
C GLY A 272 18.21 11.03 22.23
N ALA A 273 17.49 10.00 22.68
CA ALA A 273 18.03 8.88 23.44
C ALA A 273 18.09 7.58 22.63
N MET A 274 18.30 7.67 21.32
CA MET A 274 18.41 6.51 20.41
C MET A 274 19.44 5.47 20.88
N ASN A 275 20.50 5.90 21.55
CA ASN A 275 21.51 5.01 22.12
C ASN A 275 20.99 4.09 23.25
N THR A 276 19.77 4.34 23.76
CA THR A 276 19.10 3.50 24.76
C THR A 276 18.12 2.50 24.15
N TRP A 277 17.89 2.56 22.83
CA TRP A 277 16.96 1.67 22.15
C TRP A 277 17.58 0.29 22.00
N LEU A 278 16.80 -0.75 22.31
CA LEU A 278 17.25 -2.13 22.30
C LEU A 278 16.98 -2.75 20.92
N PRO A 279 18.02 -3.10 20.13
CA PRO A 279 17.81 -3.66 18.80
C PRO A 279 17.35 -5.12 18.88
N THR A 280 16.43 -5.52 17.99
CA THR A 280 16.00 -6.94 17.91
C THR A 280 16.94 -7.79 17.06
N GLY A 281 17.80 -7.15 16.25
CA GLY A 281 18.67 -7.81 15.26
C GLY A 281 18.01 -8.07 13.91
N LEU A 282 16.81 -7.55 13.66
CA LEU A 282 16.05 -7.73 12.42
C LEU A 282 15.88 -6.41 11.64
N LEU A 283 15.68 -6.51 10.32
CA LEU A 283 15.67 -5.36 9.40
C LEU A 283 14.33 -5.13 8.69
N ASN A 284 13.23 -5.70 9.21
CA ASN A 284 11.89 -5.56 8.62
C ASN A 284 11.85 -5.87 7.10
N ASP A 285 12.49 -6.98 6.72
CA ASP A 285 12.59 -7.46 5.33
C ASP A 285 11.26 -8.02 4.82
N THR A 286 10.42 -8.63 5.68
CA THR A 286 9.09 -9.11 5.28
C THR A 286 8.01 -8.16 5.76
N ARG A 287 7.13 -7.72 4.86
CA ARG A 287 6.03 -6.82 5.20
C ARG A 287 4.74 -7.27 4.54
N ARG A 288 3.63 -7.05 5.23
CA ARG A 288 2.27 -7.31 4.77
C ARG A 288 1.42 -6.09 5.01
N ILE A 289 0.57 -5.81 4.04
CA ILE A 289 -0.50 -4.83 4.16
C ILE A 289 -1.85 -5.51 4.02
N GLU A 290 -2.85 -4.93 4.66
CA GLU A 290 -4.26 -5.30 4.62
C GLU A 290 -5.06 -4.00 4.64
N ILE A 291 -5.65 -3.59 3.51
CA ILE A 291 -6.40 -2.32 3.44
C ILE A 291 -7.78 -2.51 2.87
N ALA A 292 -8.75 -1.69 3.25
CA ALA A 292 -10.05 -1.71 2.60
C ALA A 292 -10.62 -0.31 2.42
N TRP A 293 -11.40 -0.14 1.35
CA TRP A 293 -12.22 1.03 1.10
C TRP A 293 -13.59 0.58 0.61
N TYR A 294 -14.63 1.25 1.10
CA TYR A 294 -16.00 0.79 0.90
C TYR A 294 -16.86 1.90 0.32
N ALA A 295 -17.35 1.68 -0.90
CA ALA A 295 -18.21 2.63 -1.61
C ALA A 295 -19.55 2.89 -0.90
N PHE A 296 -19.98 2.00 0.01
CA PHE A 296 -21.21 2.21 0.77
C PHE A 296 -21.08 3.29 1.86
N ARG A 297 -19.85 3.64 2.28
CA ARG A 297 -19.64 4.68 3.30
C ARG A 297 -19.92 6.04 2.68
N PRO A 298 -20.58 6.98 3.39
CA PRO A 298 -20.77 8.34 2.90
C PRO A 298 -19.43 8.96 2.50
N HIS A 299 -19.28 9.33 1.24
CA HIS A 299 -18.05 9.92 0.72
C HIS A 299 -18.36 10.94 -0.38
N PRO A 300 -17.59 12.03 -0.48
CA PRO A 300 -17.61 12.89 -1.64
C PRO A 300 -16.96 12.19 -2.84
N THR A 301 -17.32 12.63 -4.04
CA THR A 301 -16.64 12.24 -5.28
C THR A 301 -16.18 13.48 -6.03
N GLY A 302 -15.24 13.31 -6.95
CA GLY A 302 -14.50 14.42 -7.53
C GLY A 302 -13.48 15.00 -6.55
N ARG A 303 -13.10 16.26 -6.78
CA ARG A 303 -12.11 16.99 -5.99
C ARG A 303 -12.76 17.64 -4.78
N PHE A 304 -12.16 17.49 -3.61
CA PHE A 304 -12.60 18.12 -2.38
C PHE A 304 -11.42 18.33 -1.43
N TYR A 305 -11.67 19.00 -0.31
CA TYR A 305 -10.69 19.22 0.75
C TYR A 305 -11.17 18.59 2.04
N SER A 306 -10.24 18.07 2.83
CA SER A 306 -10.50 17.62 4.18
C SER A 306 -9.39 18.02 5.12
N THR A 307 -9.66 18.04 6.42
CA THR A 307 -8.58 18.04 7.41
C THR A 307 -7.75 16.76 7.28
N GLN A 308 -6.55 16.72 7.86
CA GLN A 308 -5.78 15.46 7.93
C GLN A 308 -6.47 14.37 8.76
N PHE A 309 -7.43 14.76 9.60
CA PHE A 309 -8.30 13.85 10.38
C PHE A 309 -9.54 13.40 9.59
N GLY A 310 -9.77 14.02 8.43
CA GLY A 310 -10.83 13.68 7.48
C GLY A 310 -12.17 14.38 7.66
N GLU A 311 -12.22 15.50 8.40
CA GLU A 311 -13.39 16.39 8.32
C GLU A 311 -13.40 17.09 6.95
N ILE A 312 -14.52 17.02 6.22
CA ILE A 312 -14.67 17.73 4.94
C ILE A 312 -14.74 19.24 5.20
N VAL A 313 -13.95 20.02 4.46
CA VAL A 313 -13.86 21.48 4.60
C VAL A 313 -14.10 22.18 3.26
N SER A 314 -14.37 23.48 3.30
CA SER A 314 -14.67 24.27 2.09
C SER A 314 -13.47 24.45 1.15
N GLY A 315 -12.24 24.31 1.65
CA GLY A 315 -11.01 24.47 0.89
C GLY A 315 -9.80 24.67 1.79
N PRO A 316 -8.64 25.04 1.21
CA PRO A 316 -7.40 25.27 1.97
C PRO A 316 -7.45 26.52 2.85
N ASN A 317 -8.39 27.44 2.59
CA ASN A 317 -8.60 28.67 3.36
C ASN A 317 -9.79 28.56 4.34
N ASP A 318 -10.30 27.35 4.58
CA ASP A 318 -11.37 27.15 5.56
C ASP A 318 -10.92 27.67 6.93
N PRO A 319 -11.78 28.34 7.73
CA PRO A 319 -11.39 28.91 9.02
C PRO A 319 -10.78 27.91 10.01
N VAL A 320 -11.01 26.60 9.83
CA VAL A 320 -10.38 25.57 10.66
C VAL A 320 -8.92 25.31 10.29
N CYS A 321 -8.48 25.61 9.07
CA CYS A 321 -7.13 25.36 8.59
C CYS A 321 -6.11 26.22 9.35
N GLY A 322 -5.02 25.61 9.82
CA GLY A 322 -3.99 26.27 10.64
C GLY A 322 -4.37 26.48 12.11
N THR A 323 -5.60 26.17 12.51
CA THR A 323 -5.99 26.18 13.93
C THR A 323 -5.33 25.03 14.69
N GLN A 324 -5.45 25.04 16.01
CA GLN A 324 -4.95 23.98 16.87
C GLN A 324 -6.10 23.07 17.33
N ARG A 325 -5.92 21.76 17.18
CA ARG A 325 -6.82 20.74 17.71
C ARG A 325 -6.14 19.96 18.81
N THR A 326 -6.77 19.87 19.96
CA THR A 326 -6.29 19.05 21.08
C THR A 326 -6.97 17.68 21.06
N ILE A 327 -6.16 16.62 21.17
CA ILE A 327 -6.60 15.25 21.36
C ILE A 327 -5.84 14.69 22.56
N GLY A 328 -6.58 14.40 23.64
CA GLY A 328 -6.00 14.15 24.96
C GLY A 328 -5.25 15.37 25.47
N ASN A 329 -3.96 15.22 25.70
CA ASN A 329 -3.06 16.29 26.11
C ASN A 329 -2.08 16.74 25.00
N ARG A 330 -2.23 16.22 23.76
CA ARG A 330 -1.44 16.66 22.61
C ARG A 330 -2.24 17.64 21.76
N THR A 331 -1.53 18.62 21.21
CA THR A 331 -2.10 19.64 20.32
C THR A 331 -1.49 19.49 18.94
N TYR A 332 -2.34 19.50 17.92
CA TYR A 332 -1.98 19.32 16.52
C TYR A 332 -2.44 20.53 15.72
N THR A 333 -1.60 21.02 14.82
CA THR A 333 -2.04 22.02 13.84
C THR A 333 -2.93 21.35 12.80
N VAL A 334 -4.12 21.89 12.56
CA VAL A 334 -5.06 21.37 11.56
C VAL A 334 -4.57 21.73 10.16
N LEU A 335 -4.44 20.73 9.31
CA LEU A 335 -4.02 20.85 7.93
C LEU A 335 -5.22 20.54 7.04
N CYS A 336 -5.45 21.35 6.01
CA CYS A 336 -6.50 21.11 5.03
C CYS A 336 -5.87 20.66 3.72
N LEU A 337 -6.09 19.39 3.38
CA LEU A 337 -5.41 18.69 2.31
C LEU A 337 -6.43 18.37 1.21
N GLU A 338 -6.00 18.57 -0.04
CA GLU A 338 -6.78 18.16 -1.20
C GLU A 338 -6.88 16.63 -1.29
N GLN A 339 -8.05 16.17 -1.71
CA GLN A 339 -8.40 14.78 -1.91
C GLN A 339 -9.12 14.63 -3.26
N TYR A 340 -9.13 13.43 -3.81
CA TYR A 340 -9.93 13.13 -5.00
C TYR A 340 -10.42 11.69 -5.00
N ILE A 341 -11.73 11.49 -5.17
CA ILE A 341 -12.30 10.15 -5.34
C ILE A 341 -13.00 10.11 -6.68
N ALA A 342 -12.52 9.28 -7.60
CA ALA A 342 -13.15 9.10 -8.90
C ALA A 342 -14.61 8.64 -8.69
N PRO A 343 -15.60 9.23 -9.38
CA PRO A 343 -17.00 8.80 -9.27
C PRO A 343 -17.24 7.34 -9.66
N THR A 344 -16.31 6.75 -10.40
CA THR A 344 -16.29 5.34 -10.82
C THR A 344 -15.61 4.40 -9.83
N MET A 345 -15.03 4.93 -8.74
CA MET A 345 -14.36 4.13 -7.74
C MET A 345 -15.35 3.17 -7.06
N THR A 346 -15.05 1.88 -7.14
CA THR A 346 -15.80 0.83 -6.43
C THR A 346 -15.06 0.38 -5.18
N SER A 347 -15.69 -0.45 -4.36
CA SER A 347 -15.06 -0.96 -3.13
C SER A 347 -13.79 -1.75 -3.44
N PHE A 348 -12.79 -1.61 -2.58
CA PHE A 348 -11.61 -2.47 -2.48
C PHE A 348 -11.69 -3.17 -1.13
N ALA A 349 -12.10 -4.43 -1.10
CA ALA A 349 -12.58 -5.06 0.13
C ALA A 349 -12.11 -6.51 0.29
N PHE A 350 -12.37 -7.11 1.45
CA PHE A 350 -12.05 -8.51 1.68
C PHE A 350 -13.00 -9.46 0.92
N PRO A 351 -12.51 -10.66 0.53
CA PRO A 351 -11.11 -11.10 0.55
C PRO A 351 -10.32 -10.60 -0.67
N GLY A 352 -8.97 -10.57 -0.59
CA GLY A 352 -8.10 -10.23 -1.74
C GLY A 352 -7.28 -8.94 -1.56
N ASN A 353 -7.68 -8.13 -0.61
CA ASN A 353 -7.10 -6.84 -0.25
C ASN A 353 -5.89 -6.88 0.70
N SER A 354 -5.19 -8.03 0.76
CA SER A 354 -4.00 -8.21 1.58
C SER A 354 -2.87 -8.86 0.79
N THR A 355 -1.65 -8.40 1.00
CA THR A 355 -0.46 -8.89 0.29
C THR A 355 0.75 -8.84 1.21
N GLN A 356 1.56 -9.89 1.19
CA GLN A 356 2.84 -9.98 1.88
C GLN A 356 3.98 -10.06 0.86
N ARG A 357 5.10 -9.40 1.15
CA ARG A 357 6.32 -9.39 0.32
C ARG A 357 7.57 -9.34 1.17
N ASP A 358 8.66 -9.80 0.56
CA ASP A 358 10.02 -9.62 1.06
C ASP A 358 10.69 -8.49 0.28
N TYR A 359 11.50 -7.69 0.99
CA TYR A 359 12.23 -6.55 0.45
C TYR A 359 13.73 -6.73 0.62
N ASP A 360 14.47 -6.19 -0.34
CA ASP A 360 15.92 -6.12 -0.24
C ASP A 360 16.33 -5.12 0.86
N VAL A 361 16.98 -5.63 1.90
CA VAL A 361 17.51 -4.85 3.03
C VAL A 361 19.03 -4.70 2.95
N THR A 362 19.63 -4.97 1.79
CA THR A 362 21.06 -4.84 1.58
C THR A 362 21.52 -3.40 1.83
N GLY A 363 22.51 -3.25 2.70
CA GLY A 363 23.11 -1.95 3.02
C GLY A 363 22.30 -1.11 4.00
N VAL A 364 21.17 -1.60 4.52
CA VAL A 364 20.47 -0.95 5.66
C VAL A 364 21.38 -0.97 6.88
N ILE A 365 21.55 0.19 7.52
CA ILE A 365 22.35 0.37 8.73
C ILE A 365 21.44 0.92 9.84
N LEU A 366 21.76 0.64 11.10
CA LEU A 366 21.00 1.15 12.25
C LEU A 366 21.90 1.88 13.26
N PRO A 367 21.41 2.96 13.89
CA PRO A 367 20.23 3.72 13.48
C PRO A 367 20.46 4.44 12.14
N ASN A 368 19.42 4.64 11.32
CA ASN A 368 19.51 5.32 10.01
C ASN A 368 18.84 6.70 9.97
#